data_AF-A0A2V3IJ01-F1
#
_entry.id   AF-A0A2V3IJ01-F1
#
_cell.length_a   1.000
_cell.length_b   1.000
_cell.length_c   1.000
_cell.angle_alpha   90.00
_cell.angle_beta   90.00
_cell.angle_gamma   90.00
#
_symmetry.space_group_name_H-M   'P 1'
#
loop_
_entity.id
_entity.type
_entity.pdbx_description
1 polymer ?
#
loop_
_entity_poly.entity_id
_entity_poly.type
_entity_poly.pdbx_seq_one_letter_code
_entity_poly.pdbx_strand_id
1 'polypeptide(L)'
;MDTEQRGPGGGWDFKSDFSGYEGSGYLSYKPWSNYGGTEAKPESMLDTRIKTYFFTVNTTGKYRIVLKSAAPHPTEHNDLWMAVPESGAIMRRFGRDVDLTWPASRNERGELMLDGQNWFKVYQNQGGNTWNYGGKTVDHNGHVIITRELKADHSWYSVRIAGRSTQFAVDRIILYLCDGAQCDDWSEEFKTATVRATESHTPQNSCGM
;
A
#
# COMPACT_ATOMS: atom_id res chain seq x y z
N MET A 1 -3.76 -2.38 -8.54
CA MET A 1 -4.87 -3.03 -7.82
C MET A 1 -5.71 -1.94 -7.23
N ASP A 2 -7.00 -1.92 -7.56
CA ASP A 2 -7.91 -0.85 -7.16
C ASP A 2 -8.54 -1.22 -5.83
N THR A 3 -8.49 -0.30 -4.87
CA THR A 3 -8.86 -0.61 -3.50
C THR A 3 -10.37 -0.76 -3.32
N GLU A 4 -11.15 -0.09 -4.14
CA GLU A 4 -12.61 -0.15 -4.12
C GLU A 4 -13.16 -1.57 -4.36
N GLN A 5 -12.39 -2.45 -5.01
CA GLN A 5 -12.78 -3.84 -5.26
C GLN A 5 -13.02 -4.63 -3.96
N ARG A 6 -12.52 -4.15 -2.81
CA ARG A 6 -12.77 -4.76 -1.49
C ARG A 6 -13.97 -4.19 -0.74
N GLY A 7 -14.53 -3.09 -1.23
CA GLY A 7 -15.72 -2.44 -0.67
C GLY A 7 -15.57 -1.95 0.78
N PRO A 8 -16.63 -1.33 1.32
CA PRO A 8 -16.64 -0.79 2.68
C PRO A 8 -16.63 -1.90 3.77
N GLY A 9 -16.58 -1.50 5.04
CA GLY A 9 -16.64 -2.38 6.21
C GLY A 9 -15.39 -2.34 7.09
N GLY A 10 -15.56 -2.64 8.38
CA GLY A 10 -14.48 -2.59 9.37
C GLY A 10 -13.88 -1.19 9.54
N GLY A 11 -14.70 -0.15 9.43
CA GLY A 11 -14.28 1.24 9.47
C GLY A 11 -13.85 1.83 8.13
N TRP A 12 -13.75 1.04 7.06
CA TRP A 12 -13.54 1.57 5.71
C TRP A 12 -14.86 1.97 5.06
N ASP A 13 -14.90 3.15 4.46
CA ASP A 13 -15.98 3.60 3.59
C ASP A 13 -15.51 3.67 2.16
N PHE A 14 -16.42 3.33 1.23
CA PHE A 14 -16.27 3.68 -0.18
C PHE A 14 -16.69 5.13 -0.38
N LYS A 15 -15.82 5.91 -1.03
CA LYS A 15 -15.97 7.35 -1.19
C LYS A 15 -15.60 7.76 -2.61
N SER A 16 -16.17 8.88 -3.04
CA SER A 16 -15.95 9.49 -4.36
C SER A 16 -16.14 11.00 -4.28
N ASP A 17 -16.02 11.57 -3.07
CA ASP A 17 -16.43 12.94 -2.72
C ASP A 17 -15.37 14.02 -3.02
N PHE A 18 -14.16 13.65 -3.44
CA PHE A 18 -13.22 14.57 -4.09
C PHE A 18 -12.50 13.93 -5.27
N SER A 19 -12.14 14.75 -6.28
CA SER A 19 -11.56 14.31 -7.55
C SER A 19 -10.12 13.82 -7.43
N GLY A 20 -9.63 13.12 -8.46
CA GLY A 20 -8.23 12.70 -8.60
C GLY A 20 -7.96 11.23 -8.26
N TYR A 21 -8.96 10.50 -7.78
CA TYR A 21 -8.97 9.04 -7.79
C TYR A 21 -9.18 8.52 -9.23
N GLU A 22 -8.82 7.26 -9.46
CA GLU A 22 -9.09 6.53 -10.69
C GLU A 22 -10.21 5.50 -10.47
N GLY A 23 -10.82 5.03 -11.55
CA GLY A 23 -11.94 4.09 -11.45
C GLY A 23 -13.20 4.75 -10.89
N SER A 24 -13.86 4.08 -9.95
CA SER A 24 -15.19 4.50 -9.45
C SER A 24 -15.16 5.26 -8.12
N GLY A 25 -14.04 5.19 -7.39
CA GLY A 25 -13.89 5.79 -6.07
C GLY A 25 -12.64 5.28 -5.37
N TYR A 26 -12.62 5.42 -4.05
CA TYR A 26 -11.52 5.00 -3.18
C TYR A 26 -12.05 4.52 -1.83
N LEU A 27 -11.19 3.89 -1.04
CA LEU A 27 -11.49 3.57 0.35
C LEU A 27 -10.93 4.64 1.28
N SER A 28 -11.72 5.10 2.24
CA SER A 28 -11.26 5.98 3.33
C SER A 28 -11.53 5.35 4.69
N TYR A 29 -10.56 5.40 5.60
CA TYR A 29 -10.71 4.82 6.94
C TYR A 29 -11.38 5.81 7.89
N LYS A 30 -12.58 5.51 8.37
CA LYS A 30 -13.38 6.34 9.28
C LYS A 30 -13.42 7.82 8.87
N PRO A 31 -13.83 8.16 7.62
CA PRO A 31 -13.82 9.53 7.11
C PRO A 31 -14.67 10.52 7.93
N TRP A 32 -15.63 10.01 8.72
CA TRP A 32 -16.48 10.83 9.60
C TRP A 32 -15.82 11.21 10.93
N SER A 33 -14.66 10.62 11.26
CA SER A 33 -14.00 10.83 12.55
C SER A 33 -12.88 11.85 12.43
N ASN A 34 -12.93 12.91 13.24
CA ASN A 34 -11.83 13.88 13.41
C ASN A 34 -10.83 13.47 14.49
N TYR A 35 -10.86 12.21 14.93
CA TYR A 35 -9.93 11.72 15.94
C TYR A 35 -8.52 11.58 15.35
N GLY A 36 -7.61 12.46 15.77
CA GLY A 36 -6.20 12.47 15.33
C GLY A 36 -5.31 11.40 15.97
N GLY A 37 -5.85 10.57 16.87
CA GLY A 37 -5.12 9.42 17.41
C GLY A 37 -5.08 8.25 16.43
N THR A 38 -4.25 7.27 16.75
CA THR A 38 -3.95 6.13 15.86
C THR A 38 -4.43 4.83 16.49
N GLU A 39 -4.98 3.94 15.68
CA GLU A 39 -5.36 2.62 16.15
C GLU A 39 -4.18 1.66 16.19
N ALA A 40 -4.22 0.72 17.13
CA ALA A 40 -3.25 -0.35 17.22
C ALA A 40 -3.26 -1.20 15.94
N LYS A 41 -2.09 -1.74 15.60
CA LYS A 41 -1.93 -2.72 14.52
C LYS A 41 -2.84 -3.94 14.75
N PRO A 42 -3.33 -4.61 13.70
CA PRO A 42 -4.11 -5.82 13.87
C PRO A 42 -3.31 -6.92 14.57
N GLU A 43 -3.93 -7.56 15.57
CA GLU A 43 -3.38 -8.71 16.31
C GLU A 43 -4.04 -10.05 15.90
N SER A 44 -5.04 -9.99 15.02
CA SER A 44 -5.78 -11.16 14.53
C SER A 44 -6.18 -11.00 13.07
N MET A 45 -6.24 -12.12 12.34
CA MET A 45 -6.75 -12.15 10.96
C MET A 45 -8.25 -11.98 10.82
N LEU A 46 -8.98 -12.08 11.94
CA LEU A 46 -10.41 -11.80 11.99
C LEU A 46 -10.69 -10.30 12.20
N ASP A 47 -9.64 -9.48 12.32
CA ASP A 47 -9.80 -8.04 12.43
C ASP A 47 -10.44 -7.49 11.15
N THR A 48 -11.69 -7.05 11.31
CA THR A 48 -12.53 -6.55 10.20
C THR A 48 -11.94 -5.34 9.49
N ARG A 49 -10.97 -4.63 10.10
CA ARG A 49 -10.25 -3.51 9.49
C ARG A 49 -9.31 -3.96 8.37
N ILE A 50 -8.98 -5.25 8.28
CA ILE A 50 -8.04 -5.77 7.31
C ILE A 50 -8.71 -5.87 5.93
N LYS A 51 -8.07 -5.28 4.92
CA LYS A 51 -8.37 -5.47 3.49
C LYS A 51 -7.19 -6.16 2.82
N THR A 52 -7.45 -7.32 2.21
CA THR A 52 -6.41 -8.17 1.60
C THR A 52 -6.50 -8.10 0.08
N TYR A 53 -5.38 -7.87 -0.60
CA TYR A 53 -5.29 -7.78 -2.05
C TYR A 53 -4.32 -8.84 -2.56
N PHE A 54 -4.83 -9.79 -3.34
CA PHE A 54 -4.06 -10.88 -3.91
C PHE A 54 -3.49 -10.50 -5.27
N PHE A 55 -2.28 -10.96 -5.56
CA PHE A 55 -1.62 -10.75 -6.84
C PHE A 55 -0.68 -11.91 -7.18
N THR A 56 -0.27 -12.00 -8.43
CA THR A 56 0.81 -12.86 -8.90
C THR A 56 1.92 -12.00 -9.51
N VAL A 57 3.11 -12.58 -9.68
CA VAL A 57 4.21 -11.93 -10.39
C VAL A 57 4.63 -12.81 -11.57
N ASN A 58 4.96 -12.19 -12.69
CA ASN A 58 5.44 -12.88 -13.90
C ASN A 58 6.97 -12.90 -13.99
N THR A 59 7.65 -12.07 -13.21
CA THR A 59 9.11 -11.99 -13.15
C THR A 59 9.58 -12.19 -11.71
N THR A 60 10.53 -13.10 -11.50
CA THR A 60 11.18 -13.28 -10.19
C THR A 60 11.99 -12.03 -9.85
N GLY A 61 11.81 -11.51 -8.63
CA GLY A 61 12.55 -10.32 -8.18
C GLY A 61 11.91 -9.63 -6.99
N LYS A 62 12.52 -8.54 -6.53
CA LYS A 62 11.95 -7.68 -5.49
C LYS A 62 10.99 -6.68 -6.15
N TYR A 63 9.92 -6.32 -5.46
CA TYR A 63 8.92 -5.39 -5.99
C TYR A 63 8.74 -4.22 -5.03
N ARG A 64 8.74 -3.00 -5.55
CA ARG A 64 8.35 -1.86 -4.75
C ARG A 64 6.84 -1.79 -4.66
N ILE A 65 6.34 -1.53 -3.45
CA ILE A 65 4.92 -1.27 -3.19
C ILE A 65 4.73 0.24 -3.10
N VAL A 66 3.75 0.75 -3.85
CA VAL A 66 3.36 2.15 -3.91
C VAL A 66 1.86 2.25 -3.63
N LEU A 67 1.50 3.19 -2.76
CA LEU A 67 0.12 3.62 -2.58
C LEU A 67 -0.14 4.87 -3.40
N LYS A 68 -1.29 4.92 -4.05
CA LYS A 68 -1.93 6.19 -4.40
C LYS A 68 -2.89 6.54 -3.26
N SER A 69 -2.54 7.53 -2.46
CA SER A 69 -3.27 7.89 -1.24
C SER A 69 -3.45 9.39 -1.10
N ALA A 70 -4.43 9.78 -0.27
CA ALA A 70 -4.70 11.16 0.10
C ALA A 70 -5.03 11.23 1.60
N ALA A 71 -4.77 12.38 2.21
CA ALA A 71 -5.09 12.64 3.61
C ALA A 71 -5.32 14.14 3.80
N PRO A 72 -6.13 14.53 4.80
CA PRO A 72 -6.45 15.93 5.04
C PRO A 72 -5.27 16.72 5.63
N HIS A 73 -4.35 16.06 6.34
CA HIS A 73 -3.25 16.70 7.05
C HIS A 73 -1.92 15.98 6.75
N PRO A 74 -0.77 16.68 6.73
CA PRO A 74 0.52 16.07 6.39
C PRO A 74 1.16 15.23 7.50
N THR A 75 0.69 15.34 8.75
CA THR A 75 1.26 14.62 9.91
C THR A 75 0.23 13.91 10.77
N GLU A 76 -1.05 14.19 10.57
CA GLU A 76 -2.17 13.55 11.26
C GLU A 76 -3.06 12.94 10.18
N HIS A 77 -3.86 11.93 10.50
CA HIS A 77 -4.77 11.32 9.51
C HIS A 77 -4.06 10.71 8.29
N ASN A 78 -2.72 10.58 8.33
CA ASN A 78 -1.89 10.50 7.13
C ASN A 78 -1.25 9.13 6.92
N ASP A 79 -1.74 8.10 7.62
CA ASP A 79 -1.15 6.78 7.56
C ASP A 79 -2.12 5.61 7.79
N LEU A 80 -1.65 4.44 7.38
CA LEU A 80 -2.29 3.14 7.58
C LEU A 80 -1.30 2.08 8.04
N TRP A 81 -1.81 0.92 8.46
CA TRP A 81 -1.02 -0.30 8.65
C TRP A 81 -0.96 -1.09 7.35
N MET A 82 0.24 -1.54 6.95
CA MET A 82 0.43 -2.44 5.82
C MET A 82 1.21 -3.69 6.23
N ALA A 83 0.90 -4.82 5.60
CA ALA A 83 1.65 -6.06 5.71
C ALA A 83 1.82 -6.73 4.33
N VAL A 84 2.93 -7.44 4.15
CA VAL A 84 3.22 -8.26 2.96
C VAL A 84 3.54 -9.67 3.46
N PRO A 85 2.53 -10.43 3.88
CA PRO A 85 2.75 -11.55 4.77
C PRO A 85 3.59 -12.65 4.10
N GLU A 86 3.27 -13.03 2.86
CA GLU A 86 3.92 -14.17 2.21
C GLU A 86 5.43 -13.97 1.97
N SER A 87 5.89 -12.74 1.69
CA SER A 87 7.31 -12.46 1.44
C SER A 87 8.03 -11.75 2.58
N GLY A 88 7.30 -11.02 3.43
CA GLY A 88 7.87 -9.93 4.22
C GLY A 88 8.31 -8.75 3.35
N ALA A 89 8.93 -7.76 3.99
CA ALA A 89 9.38 -6.54 3.35
C ALA A 89 10.82 -6.15 3.71
N ILE A 90 11.42 -5.36 2.83
CA ILE A 90 12.66 -4.63 2.99
C ILE A 90 12.28 -3.14 2.98
N MET A 91 12.82 -2.40 3.92
CA MET A 91 12.71 -0.95 3.98
C MET A 91 14.01 -0.36 3.44
N ARG A 92 13.95 0.30 2.29
CA ARG A 92 15.12 0.99 1.74
C ARG A 92 15.03 2.47 2.06
N ARG A 93 16.10 3.02 2.63
CA ARG A 93 16.10 4.44 2.98
C ARG A 93 15.90 5.28 1.73
N PHE A 94 15.01 6.25 1.79
CA PHE A 94 14.74 7.12 0.64
C PHE A 94 16.01 7.86 0.22
N GLY A 95 16.36 7.79 -1.07
CA GLY A 95 17.58 8.38 -1.63
C GLY A 95 18.90 7.72 -1.20
N ARG A 96 18.90 6.51 -0.60
CA ARG A 96 20.12 5.75 -0.27
C ARG A 96 19.93 4.24 -0.40
N ASP A 97 20.99 3.54 -0.79
CA ASP A 97 21.01 2.07 -0.92
C ASP A 97 21.32 1.35 0.41
N VAL A 98 20.60 1.72 1.48
CA VAL A 98 20.70 1.02 2.77
C VAL A 98 19.37 0.32 3.06
N ASP A 99 19.43 -1.01 3.09
CA ASP A 99 18.28 -1.89 3.31
C ASP A 99 18.19 -2.29 4.78
N LEU A 100 17.04 -2.02 5.40
CA LEU A 100 16.64 -2.59 6.66
C LEU A 100 15.64 -3.72 6.39
N THR A 101 15.89 -4.89 6.96
CA THR A 101 14.98 -6.03 6.78
C THR A 101 13.87 -5.95 7.81
N TRP A 102 12.61 -6.02 7.36
CA TRP A 102 11.47 -6.24 8.23
C TRP A 102 11.10 -7.72 8.19
N PRO A 103 10.96 -8.39 9.35
CA PRO A 103 10.70 -9.83 9.37
C PRO A 103 9.30 -10.14 8.82
N ALA A 104 9.19 -11.25 8.11
CA ALA A 104 7.94 -12.01 8.06
C ALA A 104 8.00 -12.99 9.23
N SER A 105 7.27 -12.71 10.31
CA SER A 105 7.19 -13.62 11.45
C SER A 105 6.49 -14.90 10.99
N ARG A 106 7.10 -16.06 11.27
CA ARG A 106 6.61 -17.40 10.92
C ARG A 106 6.79 -18.35 12.10
N ASN A 107 5.89 -19.32 12.25
CA ASN A 107 6.04 -20.35 13.27
C ASN A 107 7.05 -21.42 12.83
N GLU A 108 7.32 -22.38 13.71
CA GLU A 108 8.23 -23.50 13.47
C GLU A 108 7.84 -24.39 12.26
N ARG A 109 6.59 -24.31 11.79
CA ARG A 109 6.08 -25.02 10.60
C ARG A 109 6.20 -24.19 9.32
N GLY A 110 6.77 -22.99 9.43
CA GLY A 110 6.86 -22.04 8.32
C GLY A 110 5.55 -21.31 8.01
N GLU A 111 4.51 -21.47 8.82
CA GLU A 111 3.23 -20.76 8.65
C GLU A 111 3.39 -19.31 9.12
N LEU A 112 2.63 -18.39 8.52
CA LEU A 112 2.69 -16.97 8.88
C LEU A 112 2.18 -16.73 10.29
N MET A 113 3.01 -16.07 11.11
CA MET A 113 2.61 -15.59 12.42
C MET A 113 1.90 -14.26 12.29
N LEU A 114 0.86 -14.07 13.09
CA LEU A 114 -0.02 -12.91 13.02
C LEU A 114 0.15 -12.05 14.27
N ASP A 115 1.40 -11.96 14.73
CA ASP A 115 1.83 -11.43 16.03
C ASP A 115 2.09 -9.92 16.02
N GLY A 116 1.51 -9.20 15.06
CA GLY A 116 1.73 -7.76 14.95
C GLY A 116 3.13 -7.36 14.48
N GLN A 117 4.08 -8.29 14.26
CA GLN A 117 5.41 -7.95 13.72
C GLN A 117 5.37 -7.76 12.21
N ASN A 118 4.38 -8.31 11.52
CA ASN A 118 4.24 -8.20 10.06
C ASN A 118 3.66 -6.87 9.58
N TRP A 119 3.19 -6.03 10.51
CA TRP A 119 2.58 -4.74 10.20
C TRP A 119 3.59 -3.61 10.38
N PHE A 120 3.68 -2.75 9.38
CA PHE A 120 4.41 -1.50 9.45
C PHE A 120 3.51 -0.35 9.04
N LYS A 121 3.82 0.83 9.56
CA LYS A 121 3.12 2.07 9.19
C LYS A 121 3.52 2.46 7.76
N VAL A 122 2.55 2.90 6.96
CA VAL A 122 2.80 3.58 5.69
C VAL A 122 2.09 4.92 5.70
N TYR A 123 2.85 6.00 5.49
CA TYR A 123 2.39 7.38 5.58
C TYR A 123 2.67 8.18 4.31
N GLN A 124 1.99 9.32 4.18
CA GLN A 124 2.25 10.36 3.18
C GLN A 124 2.19 11.75 3.85
N ASN A 125 2.91 12.75 3.32
CA ASN A 125 3.08 14.06 3.98
C ASN A 125 2.60 15.27 3.17
N GLN A 126 1.69 15.08 2.21
CA GLN A 126 1.14 16.17 1.39
C GLN A 126 0.03 16.95 2.10
N GLY A 127 -0.92 16.25 2.74
CA GLY A 127 -2.12 16.88 3.31
C GLY A 127 -3.07 17.48 2.26
N GLY A 128 -4.11 18.20 2.73
CA GLY A 128 -5.06 18.91 1.88
C GLY A 128 -5.91 18.02 0.96
N ASN A 129 -6.03 16.73 1.27
CA ASN A 129 -6.63 15.71 0.40
C ASN A 129 -5.96 15.63 -0.98
N THR A 130 -4.66 15.97 -1.05
CA THR A 130 -3.88 15.85 -2.28
C THR A 130 -3.51 14.40 -2.51
N TRP A 131 -3.88 13.86 -3.69
CA TRP A 131 -3.47 12.53 -4.11
C TRP A 131 -1.97 12.47 -4.36
N ASN A 132 -1.33 11.47 -3.78
CA ASN A 132 0.10 11.25 -3.89
C ASN A 132 0.40 9.79 -4.19
N TYR A 133 1.24 9.56 -5.18
CA TYR A 133 1.89 8.27 -5.37
C TYR A 133 3.11 8.17 -4.47
N GLY A 134 3.21 7.10 -3.69
CA GLY A 134 4.38 6.82 -2.88
C GLY A 134 4.00 6.01 -1.66
N GLY A 135 4.31 6.55 -0.49
CA GLY A 135 4.17 5.85 0.78
C GLY A 135 5.54 5.61 1.39
N LYS A 136 5.72 6.12 2.60
CA LYS A 136 6.96 5.98 3.36
C LYS A 136 6.67 5.29 4.68
N THR A 137 7.69 4.63 5.22
CA THR A 137 7.71 4.11 6.58
C THR A 137 8.86 4.74 7.36
N VAL A 138 8.85 4.59 8.69
CA VAL A 138 9.80 5.20 9.65
C VAL A 138 9.71 6.72 9.70
N ASP A 139 9.35 7.24 10.88
CA ASP A 139 9.25 8.68 11.12
C ASP A 139 10.63 9.34 11.09
N HIS A 140 10.68 10.57 10.56
CA HIS A 140 11.90 11.39 10.42
C HIS A 140 13.04 10.78 9.59
N ASN A 141 12.83 9.59 9.02
CA ASN A 141 13.78 8.90 8.18
C ASN A 141 13.03 8.00 7.21
N GLY A 142 12.34 8.62 6.23
CA GLY A 142 11.45 7.89 5.32
C GLY A 142 12.17 6.75 4.59
N HIS A 143 11.58 5.56 4.62
CA HIS A 143 11.98 4.42 3.82
C HIS A 143 10.85 4.03 2.87
N VAL A 144 11.22 3.58 1.66
CA VAL A 144 10.27 2.95 0.74
C VAL A 144 10.10 1.48 1.10
N ILE A 145 8.97 0.92 0.69
CA ILE A 145 8.59 -0.46 0.98
C ILE A 145 8.86 -1.30 -0.25
N ILE A 146 9.74 -2.28 -0.11
CA ILE A 146 10.11 -3.24 -1.15
C ILE A 146 9.80 -4.63 -0.60
N THR A 147 9.27 -5.54 -1.41
CA THR A 147 9.10 -6.94 -0.99
C THR A 147 10.46 -7.60 -0.82
N ARG A 148 10.51 -8.72 -0.09
CA ARG A 148 11.59 -9.69 -0.38
C ARG A 148 11.43 -10.25 -1.79
N GLU A 149 12.42 -11.00 -2.26
CA GLU A 149 12.36 -11.60 -3.58
C GLU A 149 11.11 -12.50 -3.71
N LEU A 150 10.26 -12.15 -4.68
CA LEU A 150 9.09 -12.90 -5.09
C LEU A 150 9.50 -13.84 -6.24
N LYS A 151 8.88 -15.01 -6.30
CA LYS A 151 9.13 -16.02 -7.34
C LYS A 151 7.95 -16.08 -8.30
N ALA A 152 8.26 -16.12 -9.60
CA ALA A 152 7.24 -16.16 -10.66
C ALA A 152 6.42 -17.46 -10.69
N ASP A 153 6.93 -18.54 -10.10
CA ASP A 153 6.26 -19.84 -10.00
C ASP A 153 5.41 -19.99 -8.72
N HIS A 154 5.44 -19.01 -7.82
CA HIS A 154 4.60 -19.03 -6.62
C HIS A 154 3.15 -18.66 -6.97
N SER A 155 2.19 -19.42 -6.43
CA SER A 155 0.79 -19.35 -6.88
C SER A 155 0.13 -17.99 -6.66
N TRP A 156 0.42 -17.31 -5.54
CA TRP A 156 -0.10 -15.97 -5.23
C TRP A 156 0.68 -15.32 -4.08
N TYR A 157 0.61 -14.01 -4.01
CA TYR A 157 1.07 -13.17 -2.90
C TYR A 157 -0.07 -12.26 -2.46
N SER A 158 0.07 -11.61 -1.30
CA SER A 158 -0.87 -10.59 -0.86
C SER A 158 -0.22 -9.34 -0.30
N VAL A 159 -0.89 -8.20 -0.49
CA VAL A 159 -0.70 -7.00 0.32
C VAL A 159 -1.94 -6.85 1.19
N ARG A 160 -1.74 -6.61 2.48
CA ARG A 160 -2.82 -6.30 3.42
C ARG A 160 -2.68 -4.87 3.89
N ILE A 161 -3.81 -4.17 3.98
CA ILE A 161 -3.89 -2.86 4.64
C ILE A 161 -4.90 -2.93 5.79
N ALA A 162 -4.70 -2.13 6.82
CA ALA A 162 -5.67 -1.91 7.88
C ALA A 162 -5.65 -0.45 8.32
N GLY A 163 -6.79 0.04 8.80
CA GLY A 163 -6.90 1.40 9.30
C GLY A 163 -5.95 1.67 10.46
N ARG A 164 -5.21 2.77 10.40
CA ARG A 164 -4.38 3.29 11.51
C ARG A 164 -4.86 4.67 11.90
N SER A 165 -4.76 5.63 10.99
CA SER A 165 -5.28 6.98 11.19
C SER A 165 -6.61 7.16 10.47
N THR A 166 -7.51 7.94 11.07
CA THR A 166 -8.82 8.26 10.47
C THR A 166 -8.65 9.19 9.26
N GLN A 167 -9.63 9.24 8.36
CA GLN A 167 -9.66 10.03 7.12
C GLN A 167 -8.60 9.70 6.05
N PHE A 168 -7.68 8.77 6.33
CA PHE A 168 -6.72 8.32 5.32
C PHE A 168 -7.43 7.63 4.15
N ALA A 169 -7.24 8.15 2.94
CA ALA A 169 -7.81 7.64 1.71
C ALA A 169 -6.77 6.87 0.90
N VAL A 170 -7.16 5.74 0.33
CA VAL A 170 -6.34 4.94 -0.57
C VAL A 170 -7.17 4.65 -1.80
N ASP A 171 -6.63 4.97 -2.98
CA ASP A 171 -7.19 4.63 -4.28
C ASP A 171 -6.57 3.32 -4.77
N ARG A 172 -5.22 3.23 -4.77
CA ARG A 172 -4.51 2.11 -5.41
C ARG A 172 -3.36 1.56 -4.61
N ILE A 173 -3.12 0.28 -4.85
CA ILE A 173 -1.86 -0.40 -4.54
C ILE A 173 -1.20 -0.80 -5.86
N ILE A 174 0.00 -0.30 -6.08
CA ILE A 174 0.81 -0.53 -7.28
C ILE A 174 2.06 -1.29 -6.87
N LEU A 175 2.42 -2.29 -7.68
CA LEU A 175 3.66 -3.03 -7.54
C LEU A 175 4.43 -2.96 -8.86
N TYR A 176 5.73 -2.72 -8.77
CA TYR A 176 6.61 -2.77 -9.93
C TYR A 176 7.95 -3.39 -9.55
N LEU A 177 8.59 -4.04 -10.52
CA LEU A 177 9.87 -4.72 -10.33
C LEU A 177 10.93 -3.69 -9.91
N CYS A 178 11.60 -3.99 -8.81
CA CYS A 178 12.70 -3.21 -8.23
C CYS A 178 13.94 -4.10 -8.22
N ASP A 179 14.61 -4.19 -9.36
CA ASP A 179 15.83 -4.98 -9.56
C ASP A 179 17.12 -4.13 -9.45
N GLY A 180 16.99 -2.80 -9.51
CA GLY A 180 18.08 -1.84 -9.37
C GLY A 180 18.34 -1.30 -7.95
N ALA A 181 19.39 -0.47 -7.86
CA ALA A 181 19.72 0.27 -6.64
C ALA A 181 18.65 1.33 -6.29
N GLN A 182 18.19 2.08 -7.30
CA GLN A 182 17.25 3.18 -7.11
C GLN A 182 15.81 2.75 -7.41
N CYS A 183 15.02 2.57 -6.35
CA CYS A 183 13.59 2.32 -6.43
C CYS A 183 12.83 3.34 -5.58
N ASP A 184 13.22 4.62 -5.62
CA ASP A 184 12.52 5.69 -4.91
C ASP A 184 11.53 6.43 -5.82
N ASP A 185 10.83 7.44 -5.31
CA ASP A 185 9.76 8.18 -6.02
C ASP A 185 10.27 8.89 -7.30
N TRP A 186 11.58 8.90 -7.56
CA TRP A 186 12.19 9.59 -8.69
C TRP A 186 12.66 8.64 -9.80
N SER A 187 12.64 7.33 -9.56
CA SER A 187 13.10 6.34 -10.52
C SER A 187 12.21 6.29 -11.76
N GLU A 188 12.78 5.95 -12.92
CA GLU A 188 12.02 5.84 -14.17
C GLU A 188 10.98 4.70 -14.10
N GLU A 189 11.30 3.64 -13.35
CA GLU A 189 10.39 2.54 -13.07
C GLU A 189 9.18 3.01 -12.26
N PHE A 190 9.37 3.91 -11.29
CA PHE A 190 8.28 4.52 -10.53
C PHE A 190 7.38 5.35 -11.44
N LYS A 191 7.96 6.26 -12.23
CA LYS A 191 7.20 7.11 -13.18
C LYS A 191 6.41 6.25 -14.17
N THR A 192 7.05 5.24 -14.75
CA THR A 192 6.42 4.31 -15.67
C THR A 192 5.28 3.53 -15.02
N ALA A 193 5.50 3.01 -13.80
CA ALA A 193 4.50 2.22 -13.08
C ALA A 193 3.26 3.05 -12.72
N THR A 194 3.45 4.29 -12.28
CA THR A 194 2.36 5.20 -11.90
C THR A 194 1.55 5.69 -13.10
N VAL A 195 2.19 5.95 -14.24
CA VAL A 195 1.48 6.25 -15.51
C VAL A 195 0.65 5.05 -15.95
N ARG A 196 1.24 3.84 -15.99
CA ARG A 196 0.52 2.61 -16.38
C ARG A 196 -0.66 2.29 -15.46
N ALA A 197 -0.54 2.57 -14.17
CA ALA A 197 -1.64 2.41 -13.22
C ALA A 197 -2.83 3.28 -13.66
N THR A 198 -2.58 4.56 -14.00
CA THR A 198 -3.59 5.49 -14.54
C THR A 198 -4.23 4.97 -15.83
N GLU A 199 -3.42 4.49 -16.78
CA GLU A 199 -3.90 4.08 -18.12
C GLU A 199 -4.75 2.81 -18.11
N SER A 200 -4.46 1.87 -17.22
CA SER A 200 -5.19 0.59 -17.09
C SER A 200 -6.69 0.73 -16.79
N HIS A 201 -7.16 1.96 -16.54
CA HIS A 201 -8.53 2.32 -16.18
C HIS A 201 -9.24 3.21 -17.19
N THR A 202 -8.58 3.59 -18.29
CA THR A 202 -9.30 4.16 -19.42
C THR A 202 -10.10 3.02 -20.05
N PRO A 203 -11.45 3.09 -20.14
CA PRO A 203 -12.20 2.13 -20.92
C PRO A 203 -11.58 2.09 -22.32
N GLN A 204 -11.17 0.92 -22.79
CA GLN A 204 -10.95 0.75 -24.22
C GLN A 204 -12.28 1.05 -24.90
N ASN A 205 -12.44 2.27 -25.40
CA ASN A 205 -13.51 2.61 -26.32
C ASN A 205 -13.22 1.89 -27.65
N SER A 206 -13.41 0.57 -27.67
CA SER A 206 -13.59 -0.19 -28.90
C SER A 206 -15.05 -0.08 -29.33
N CYS A 207 -15.47 1.14 -29.68
CA CYS A 207 -16.55 1.30 -30.65
C CYS A 207 -15.94 1.06 -32.04
N GLY A 208 -15.84 -0.21 -32.42
CA GLY A 208 -15.81 -0.60 -33.82
C GLY A 208 -17.25 -0.67 -34.32
N MET A 209 -17.65 0.31 -35.12
CA MET A 209 -18.65 0.10 -36.19
C MET A 209 -17.91 0.15 -37.52
#